data_AF-U7QX79-F1
#
_entry.id   AF-U7QX79-F1
#
_cell.length_a   1.000
_cell.length_b   1.000
_cell.length_c   1.000
_cell.angle_alpha   90.00
_cell.angle_beta   90.00
_cell.angle_gamma   90.00
#
_symmetry.space_group_name_H-M   'P 1'
#
loop_
_entity.id
_entity.type
_entity.pdbx_description
1 polymer ?
#
loop_
_entity_poly.entity_id
_entity_poly.type
_entity_poly.pdbx_seq_one_letter_code
_entity_poly.pdbx_strand_id
1 'polypeptide(L)'
;MKINFYRNGKTRTSITIPDVLARTWASTRPNIQTESELTGALKMAIEAIPEPTGQSTFQQYVEKFLLSDIQEFISGLQLEIERLKN
;
A
#
# COMPACT_ATOMS: atom_id res chain seq x y z
N MET A 1 -6.88 -10.17 -2.16
CA MET A 1 -7.79 -9.16 -2.76
C MET A 1 -7.35 -8.83 -4.18
N LYS A 2 -8.27 -8.72 -5.15
CA LYS A 2 -7.95 -8.28 -6.52
C LYS A 2 -8.38 -6.83 -6.70
N ILE A 3 -7.44 -5.96 -7.06
CA ILE A 3 -7.72 -4.54 -7.33
C ILE A 3 -7.58 -4.28 -8.81
N ASN A 4 -8.65 -3.73 -9.38
CA ASN A 4 -8.63 -3.15 -10.71
C ASN A 4 -8.34 -1.66 -10.56
N PHE A 5 -7.33 -1.16 -11.26
CA PHE A 5 -7.00 0.26 -11.29
C PHE A 5 -6.88 0.73 -12.74
N TYR A 6 -6.99 2.04 -12.95
CA TYR A 6 -6.91 2.67 -14.26
C TYR A 6 -5.62 3.48 -14.36
N ARG A 7 -4.95 3.40 -15.50
CA ARG A 7 -3.76 4.21 -15.79
C ARG A 7 -3.90 4.90 -17.13
N ASN A 8 -3.58 6.20 -17.19
CA ASN A 8 -3.58 7.05 -18.40
C ASN A 8 -4.83 6.93 -19.29
N GLY A 9 -6.02 6.70 -18.69
CA GLY A 9 -7.27 6.57 -19.44
C GLY A 9 -7.36 5.37 -20.39
N LYS A 10 -6.34 4.52 -20.46
CA LYS A 10 -6.30 3.34 -21.34
C LYS A 10 -5.72 2.13 -20.61
N THR A 11 -6.64 1.29 -20.16
CA THR A 11 -6.49 -0.11 -19.73
C THR A 11 -6.19 -0.37 -18.26
N ARG A 12 -6.90 -1.41 -17.82
CA ARG A 12 -7.23 -1.91 -16.49
C ARG A 12 -6.24 -3.03 -16.18
N THR A 13 -5.12 -2.72 -15.55
CA THR A 13 -4.26 -3.78 -15.00
C THR A 13 -4.87 -4.24 -13.69
N SER A 14 -5.00 -5.55 -13.52
CA SER A 14 -5.41 -6.11 -12.23
C SER A 14 -4.16 -6.51 -11.47
N ILE A 15 -4.11 -6.10 -10.21
CA ILE A 15 -3.10 -6.52 -9.25
C ILE A 15 -3.78 -7.34 -8.16
N THR A 16 -3.07 -8.33 -7.66
CA THR A 16 -3.59 -9.19 -6.60
C THR A 16 -2.78 -8.94 -5.34
N ILE A 17 -3.38 -8.29 -4.35
CA ILE A 17 -2.71 -8.05 -3.07
C ILE A 17 -3.03 -9.24 -2.15
N PRO A 18 -2.03 -9.91 -1.57
CA PRO A 18 -2.26 -10.90 -0.52
C PRO A 18 -3.08 -10.29 0.63
N ASP A 19 -4.07 -11.02 1.13
CA ASP A 19 -4.99 -10.48 2.16
C ASP A 19 -4.24 -10.02 3.41
N VAL A 20 -3.23 -10.80 3.84
CA VAL A 20 -2.34 -10.44 4.96
C VAL A 20 -1.66 -9.09 4.71
N LEU A 21 -1.09 -8.87 3.52
CA LEU A 21 -0.42 -7.60 3.20
C LEU A 21 -1.41 -6.42 3.21
N ALA A 22 -2.60 -6.61 2.64
CA ALA A 22 -3.64 -5.58 2.63
C ALA A 22 -4.09 -5.22 4.05
N ARG A 23 -4.33 -6.21 4.91
CA ARG A 23 -4.76 -5.99 6.30
C ARG A 23 -3.66 -5.39 7.16
N THR A 24 -2.41 -5.82 7.00
CA THR A 24 -1.27 -5.21 7.70
C THR A 24 -1.12 -3.74 7.29
N TRP A 25 -1.21 -3.43 6.00
CA TRP A 25 -1.16 -2.05 5.52
C TRP A 25 -2.34 -1.19 6.01
N ALA A 26 -3.53 -1.79 6.13
CA ALA A 26 -4.70 -1.13 6.73
C ALA A 26 -4.48 -0.80 8.21
N SER A 27 -3.82 -1.70 8.96
CA SER A 27 -3.61 -1.54 10.40
C SER A 27 -2.71 -0.35 10.77
N THR A 28 -1.93 0.18 9.82
CA THR A 28 -1.13 1.39 10.02
C THR A 28 -1.94 2.68 9.82
N ARG A 29 -3.23 2.58 9.48
CA ARG A 29 -4.12 3.70 9.14
C ARG A 29 -5.37 3.70 10.02
N PRO A 30 -5.53 4.64 10.96
CA PRO A 30 -6.64 4.65 11.91
C PRO A 30 -8.02 4.92 11.27
N ASN A 31 -8.04 5.44 10.03
CA ASN A 31 -9.23 5.81 9.30
C ASN A 31 -9.79 4.71 8.38
N ILE A 32 -9.17 3.54 8.32
CA ILE A 32 -9.67 2.40 7.54
C ILE A 32 -10.34 1.41 8.50
N GLN A 33 -11.67 1.36 8.49
CA GLN A 33 -12.45 0.51 9.40
C GLN A 33 -13.24 -0.57 8.67
N THR A 34 -13.51 -0.38 7.38
CA THR A 34 -14.31 -1.28 6.55
C THR A 34 -13.52 -1.81 5.36
N GLU A 35 -13.93 -2.97 4.83
CA GLU A 35 -13.31 -3.55 3.63
C GLU A 35 -13.46 -2.64 2.39
N SER A 36 -14.54 -1.84 2.34
CA SER A 36 -14.78 -0.86 1.28
C SER A 36 -13.78 0.30 1.34
N GLU A 37 -13.54 0.85 2.54
CA GLU A 37 -12.52 1.88 2.76
C GLU A 37 -11.12 1.37 2.44
N LEU A 38 -10.80 0.13 2.85
CA LEU A 38 -9.53 -0.52 2.51
C LEU A 38 -9.35 -0.62 1.00
N THR A 39 -10.37 -1.12 0.30
CA THR A 39 -10.35 -1.25 -1.16
C THR A 39 -10.17 0.11 -1.85
N GLY A 40 -10.86 1.15 -1.37
CA GLY A 40 -10.74 2.51 -1.88
C GLY A 40 -9.36 3.12 -1.64
N ALA A 41 -8.84 3.00 -0.42
CA ALA A 41 -7.51 3.49 -0.05
C ALA A 41 -6.40 2.82 -0.84
N LEU A 42 -6.46 1.50 -1.00
CA LEU A 42 -5.50 0.76 -1.80
C LEU A 42 -5.53 1.19 -3.28
N LYS A 43 -6.73 1.34 -3.87
CA LYS A 43 -6.85 1.86 -5.25
C LYS A 43 -6.16 3.20 -5.42
N MET A 44 -6.44 4.17 -4.54
CA MET A 44 -5.81 5.49 -4.60
C MET A 44 -4.28 5.41 -4.44
N ALA A 45 -3.81 4.61 -3.48
CA ALA A 45 -2.38 4.42 -3.25
C ALA A 45 -1.68 3.83 -4.48
N ILE A 46 -2.28 2.82 -5.11
CA ILE A 46 -1.75 2.16 -6.30
C ILE A 46 -1.74 3.09 -7.52
N GLU A 47 -2.80 3.88 -7.72
CA GLU A 47 -2.90 4.83 -8.82
C GLU A 47 -1.83 5.93 -8.73
N ALA A 48 -1.34 6.23 -7.53
CA ALA A 48 -0.24 7.16 -7.30
C ALA A 48 1.16 6.57 -7.58
N ILE A 49 1.29 5.25 -7.78
CA ILE A 49 2.59 4.61 -8.00
C ILE A 49 3.09 4.91 -9.44
N PRO A 50 4.28 5.52 -9.59
CA PRO A 50 4.85 5.81 -10.91
C PRO A 50 5.09 4.55 -11.73
N GLU A 51 5.20 4.69 -13.05
CA GLU A 51 5.43 3.52 -13.91
C GLU A 51 6.84 2.98 -13.63
N PRO A 52 6.97 1.66 -13.40
CA PRO A 52 8.27 1.04 -13.32
C PRO A 52 9.03 1.25 -14.63
N THR A 53 10.21 1.88 -14.53
CA THR A 53 11.11 2.12 -15.66
C THR A 53 12.09 0.96 -15.89
N GLY A 54 11.89 -0.18 -15.20
CA GLY A 54 12.82 -1.31 -15.17
C GLY A 54 12.17 -2.67 -15.45
N GLN A 55 12.91 -3.75 -15.14
CA GLN A 55 12.49 -5.12 -15.44
C GLN A 55 11.45 -5.70 -14.47
N SER A 56 11.17 -5.04 -13.32
CA SER A 56 10.17 -5.57 -12.38
C SER A 56 8.75 -5.23 -12.83
N THR A 57 7.83 -6.16 -12.57
CA THR A 57 6.42 -5.98 -12.89
C THR A 57 5.77 -4.92 -12.00
N PHE A 58 4.71 -4.26 -12.49
CA PHE A 58 3.96 -3.30 -11.67
C PHE A 58 3.41 -3.92 -10.38
N GLN A 59 3.01 -5.20 -10.42
CA GLN A 59 2.63 -5.99 -9.23
C GLN A 59 3.74 -5.98 -8.16
N GLN A 60 4.99 -6.26 -8.54
CA GLN A 60 6.12 -6.25 -7.61
C GLN A 60 6.40 -4.85 -7.05
N TYR A 61 6.16 -3.81 -7.84
CA TYR A 61 6.28 -2.42 -7.36
C TYR A 61 5.21 -2.08 -6.33
N VAL A 62 3.97 -2.50 -6.55
CA VAL A 62 2.89 -2.33 -5.57
C VAL A 62 3.22 -3.05 -4.28
N GLU A 63 3.63 -4.32 -4.35
CA GLU A 63 3.99 -5.08 -3.15
C GLU A 63 5.14 -4.43 -2.38
N LYS A 64 6.21 -4.01 -3.08
CA LYS A 64 7.33 -3.30 -2.47
C LYS A 64 6.89 -1.98 -1.84
N PHE A 65 6.06 -1.20 -2.53
CA PHE A 65 5.54 0.06 -2.02
C PHE A 65 4.78 -0.13 -0.70
N LEU A 66 3.84 -1.08 -0.65
CA LEU A 66 3.06 -1.36 0.56
C LEU A 66 3.95 -1.83 1.71
N LEU A 67 4.94 -2.69 1.42
CA LEU A 67 5.90 -3.15 2.42
C LEU A 67 6.78 -2.01 2.95
N SER A 68 7.30 -1.15 2.08
CA SER A 68 8.10 0.01 2.48
C SER A 68 7.29 0.99 3.33
N ASP A 69 6.05 1.27 2.95
CA ASP A 69 5.15 2.14 3.71
C ASP A 69 4.84 1.59 5.11
N ILE A 70 4.64 0.26 5.24
CA ILE A 70 4.52 -0.41 6.56
C ILE A 70 5.82 -0.26 7.37
N GLN A 71 6.98 -0.45 6.75
CA GLN A 71 8.28 -0.32 7.42
C GLN A 71 8.55 1.10 7.91
N GLU A 72 8.20 2.11 7.13
CA GLU A 72 8.31 3.53 7.51
C GLU A 72 7.44 3.84 8.72
N PHE A 73 6.19 3.36 8.74
CA PHE A 73 5.31 3.52 9.89
C PHE A 73 5.89 2.88 11.17
N ILE A 74 6.38 1.62 11.06
CA ILE A 74 6.99 0.92 12.20
C ILE A 74 8.22 1.68 12.70
N SER A 75 9.06 2.17 11.80
CA SER A 75 10.26 2.95 12.15
C SER A 75 9.88 4.24 12.87
N GLY A 76 8.83 4.93 12.43
CA GLY A 76 8.29 6.11 13.10
C GLY A 76 7.79 5.82 14.52
N LEU A 77 7.06 4.72 14.70
CA LEU A 77 6.62 4.29 16.04
C LEU A 77 7.80 3.97 16.97
N GLN A 78 8.83 3.31 16.45
CA GLN A 78 10.04 3.01 17.24
C GLN A 78 10.74 4.29 17.70
N LEU A 79 10.90 5.28 16.81
CA LEU A 79 11.47 6.58 17.16
C LEU A 79 10.65 7.30 18.23
N GLU A 80 9.32 7.27 18.13
CA GLU A 80 8.44 7.89 19.10
C GLU A 80 8.50 7.18 20.46
N ILE A 81 8.55 5.85 20.48
CA ILE A 81 8.74 5.07 21.71
C ILE A 81 10.06 5.42 22.38
N GLU A 82 11.15 5.52 21.64
CA GLU A 82 12.45 5.94 22.20
C GLU A 82 12.42 7.38 22.71
N ARG A 83 11.68 8.28 22.06
CA ARG A 83 11.48 9.65 22.55
C ARG A 83 10.74 9.68 23.89
N LEU A 84 9.73 8.84 24.09
CA LEU A 84 8.92 8.80 25.32
C LEU A 84 9.62 8.13 26.50
N LYS A 85 10.67 7.34 26.26
CA LYS A 85 11.47 6.69 27.31
C LYS A 85 12.51 7.63 27.94
N ASN A 86 12.87 8.72 27.26
CA ASN A 86 13.86 9.71 27.68
C ASN A 86 13.19 10.98 28.22
#